data_AF-A0A953X2Y5-F1
#
_entry.id   AF-A0A953X2Y5-F1
#
_cell.length_a   1.000
_cell.length_b   1.000
_cell.length_c   1.000
_cell.angle_alpha   90.00
_cell.angle_beta   90.00
_cell.angle_gamma   90.00
#
_symmetry.space_group_name_H-M   'P 1'
#
loop_
_entity.id
_entity.type
_entity.pdbx_description
1 polymer ?
#
loop_
_entity_poly.entity_id
_entity_poly.type
_entity_poly.pdbx_seq_one_letter_code
_entity_poly.pdbx_strand_id
1 'polypeptide(L)'
;ASTVVPDGKAGWQKRETAALFYLTMGTAESLPRIVDSRLTLMPDGTPAIGLDIANDGNAHARLEGTIEIRGHDAEPFTLPVHDLIVPRDTELTWTTPLDRPLPEIPVIEVRLDNVFAPQEANETGALMPYRVKTEGGRAALP
;
A
#
# COMPACT_ATOMS: atom_id res chain seq x y z
N ALA A 1 -16.09 -19.29 -10.39
CA ALA A 1 -17.49 -19.75 -10.61
C ALA A 1 -18.33 -18.56 -11.06
N SER A 2 -19.31 -18.75 -11.94
CA SER A 2 -20.19 -17.68 -12.43
C SER A 2 -21.64 -18.06 -12.19
N THR A 3 -22.44 -17.14 -11.65
CA THR A 3 -23.88 -17.34 -11.42
C THR A 3 -24.64 -16.13 -11.96
N VAL A 4 -25.74 -16.39 -12.66
CA VAL A 4 -26.66 -15.35 -13.11
C VAL A 4 -27.87 -15.34 -12.19
N VAL A 5 -28.20 -14.17 -11.63
CA VAL A 5 -29.34 -13.98 -10.72
C VAL A 5 -30.25 -12.86 -11.23
N PRO A 6 -31.59 -12.98 -11.11
CA PRO A 6 -32.51 -11.89 -11.42
C PRO A 6 -32.29 -10.72 -10.46
N ASP A 7 -32.25 -9.47 -10.95
CA ASP A 7 -31.92 -8.29 -10.13
C ASP A 7 -33.14 -7.68 -9.39
N GLY A 8 -34.32 -8.27 -9.54
CA GLY A 8 -35.58 -7.79 -8.93
C GLY A 8 -36.28 -6.67 -9.69
N LYS A 9 -35.70 -6.12 -10.77
CA LYS A 9 -36.27 -5.06 -11.64
C LYS A 9 -36.28 -5.45 -13.12
N ALA A 10 -36.57 -6.72 -13.41
CA ALA A 10 -36.58 -7.31 -14.76
C ALA A 10 -35.20 -7.33 -15.46
N GLY A 11 -34.11 -7.07 -14.75
CA GLY A 11 -32.73 -7.22 -15.23
C GLY A 11 -32.09 -8.55 -14.83
N TRP A 12 -31.07 -8.96 -15.58
CA TRP A 12 -30.19 -10.09 -15.23
C TRP A 12 -28.86 -9.55 -14.73
N GLN A 13 -28.40 -10.03 -13.57
CA GLN A 13 -27.08 -9.71 -13.04
C GLN A 13 -26.18 -10.94 -13.10
N LYS A 14 -25.03 -10.83 -13.79
CA LYS A 14 -23.96 -11.84 -13.75
C LYS A 14 -23.02 -11.53 -12.58
N ARG A 15 -22.81 -12.51 -11.71
CA ARG A 15 -21.79 -12.47 -10.65
C ARG A 15 -20.67 -13.43 -11.01
N GLU A 16 -19.46 -12.93 -11.04
CA GLU A 16 -18.26 -13.73 -11.25
C GLU A 16 -17.39 -13.70 -9.99
N THR A 17 -16.94 -14.87 -9.58
CA THR A 17 -15.92 -15.02 -8.55
C THR A 17 -14.65 -15.50 -9.22
N ALA A 18 -13.61 -14.66 -9.16
CA ALA A 18 -12.24 -14.99 -9.56
C ALA A 18 -11.43 -15.35 -8.31
N ALA A 19 -10.57 -16.36 -8.42
CA ALA A 19 -9.58 -16.71 -7.43
C ALA A 19 -8.20 -16.63 -8.07
N LEU A 20 -7.24 -16.07 -7.35
CA LEU A 20 -5.86 -15.92 -7.80
C LEU A 20 -5.01 -16.99 -7.12
N PHE A 21 -4.27 -17.75 -7.92
CA PHE A 21 -3.36 -18.79 -7.45
C PHE A 21 -1.93 -18.42 -7.85
N TYR A 22 -1.00 -18.55 -6.91
CA TYR A 22 0.41 -18.31 -7.14
C TYR A 22 1.18 -19.62 -7.00
N LEU A 23 2.04 -19.90 -7.97
CA LEU A 23 2.92 -21.07 -7.96
C LEU A 23 4.34 -20.58 -7.76
N THR A 24 4.94 -20.92 -6.62
CA THR A 24 6.34 -20.64 -6.31
C THR A 24 7.12 -21.95 -6.32
N MET A 25 8.32 -21.95 -6.89
CA MET A 25 9.22 -23.10 -6.87
C MET A 25 9.95 -23.14 -5.53
N GLY A 26 9.80 -24.24 -4.79
CA GLY A 26 10.39 -24.39 -3.45
C GLY A 26 9.59 -23.69 -2.36
N THR A 27 10.23 -23.38 -1.23
CA THR A 27 9.61 -22.61 -0.14
C THR A 27 9.34 -21.18 -0.61
N ALA A 28 8.12 -20.71 -0.43
CA ALA A 28 7.72 -19.36 -0.80
C ALA A 28 8.22 -18.36 0.25
N GLU A 29 8.99 -17.39 -0.18
CA GLU A 29 9.53 -16.33 0.66
C GLU A 29 9.23 -14.98 0.01
N SER A 30 8.66 -14.07 0.81
CA SER A 30 8.44 -12.68 0.45
C SER A 30 9.34 -11.82 1.31
N LEU A 31 10.15 -10.97 0.69
CA LEU A 31 11.11 -10.09 1.38
C LEU A 31 10.86 -8.62 1.03
N PRO A 32 9.64 -8.09 1.29
CA PRO A 32 9.32 -6.72 0.98
C PRO A 32 10.05 -5.74 1.92
N ARG A 33 10.52 -4.63 1.36
CA ARG A 33 11.06 -3.49 2.12
C ARG A 33 10.75 -2.18 1.41
N ILE A 34 10.54 -1.12 2.18
CA ILE A 34 10.50 0.25 1.66
C ILE A 34 11.96 0.66 1.41
N VAL A 35 12.28 1.03 0.16
CA VAL A 35 13.64 1.44 -0.24
C VAL A 35 13.77 2.96 -0.36
N ASP A 36 12.69 3.65 -0.73
CA ASP A 36 12.65 5.11 -0.74
C ASP A 36 11.23 5.65 -0.52
N SER A 37 11.14 6.96 -0.28
CA SER A 37 9.89 7.68 -0.12
C SER A 37 10.04 9.13 -0.54
N ARG A 38 8.94 9.72 -1.01
CA ARG A 38 8.91 11.14 -1.41
C ARG A 38 7.53 11.74 -1.23
N LEU A 39 7.49 13.05 -0.98
CA LEU A 39 6.30 13.84 -1.27
C LEU A 39 6.27 14.11 -2.77
N THR A 40 5.12 13.88 -3.41
CA THR A 40 4.95 13.99 -4.86
C THR A 40 3.59 14.59 -5.19
N LEU A 41 3.34 14.80 -6.48
CA LEU A 41 2.02 15.12 -7.02
C LEU A 41 1.48 13.92 -7.81
N MET A 42 0.17 13.72 -7.73
CA MET A 42 -0.59 12.90 -8.67
C MET A 42 -0.65 13.59 -10.05
N PRO A 43 -1.03 12.87 -11.12
CA PRO A 43 -1.16 13.47 -12.46
C PRO A 43 -2.12 14.66 -12.54
N ASP A 44 -3.09 14.74 -11.62
CA ASP A 44 -4.06 15.84 -11.51
C ASP A 44 -3.60 17.00 -10.62
N GLY A 45 -2.36 16.94 -10.10
CA GLY A 45 -1.80 17.95 -9.19
C GLY A 45 -2.13 17.73 -7.72
N THR A 46 -2.85 16.67 -7.35
CA THR A 46 -3.14 16.36 -5.95
C THR A 46 -1.86 15.97 -5.20
N PRO A 47 -1.55 16.58 -4.04
CA PRO A 47 -0.43 16.17 -3.20
C PRO A 47 -0.53 14.70 -2.78
N ALA A 48 0.59 14.00 -2.78
CA ALA A 48 0.64 12.56 -2.50
C ALA A 48 1.93 12.15 -1.78
N ILE A 49 1.87 10.99 -1.14
CA ILE A 49 3.05 10.27 -0.64
C ILE A 49 3.37 9.16 -1.62
N GLY A 50 4.59 9.16 -2.15
CA GLY A 50 5.15 8.08 -2.95
C GLY A 50 6.07 7.21 -2.10
N LEU A 51 5.94 5.90 -2.24
CA LEU A 51 6.81 4.88 -1.65
C LEU A 51 7.37 4.02 -2.77
N ASP A 52 8.68 3.79 -2.73
CA ASP A 52 9.33 2.79 -3.59
C ASP A 52 9.57 1.55 -2.72
N ILE A 53 9.06 0.41 -3.16
CA ILE A 53 9.01 -0.83 -2.40
C ILE A 53 9.64 -1.93 -3.24
N ALA A 54 10.67 -2.58 -2.71
CA ALA A 54 11.32 -3.72 -3.34
C ALA A 54 10.88 -5.02 -2.67
N ASN A 55 10.75 -6.09 -3.43
CA ASN A 55 10.56 -7.44 -2.92
C ASN A 55 11.55 -8.39 -3.59
N ASP A 56 12.61 -8.72 -2.85
CA ASP A 56 13.69 -9.60 -3.34
C ASP A 56 13.35 -11.08 -3.12
N GLY A 57 12.16 -11.39 -2.61
CA GLY A 57 11.68 -12.75 -2.39
C GLY A 57 11.32 -13.48 -3.68
N ASN A 58 11.16 -14.79 -3.60
CA ASN A 58 10.72 -15.62 -4.72
C ASN A 58 9.19 -15.71 -4.86
N ALA A 59 8.44 -15.13 -3.91
CA ALA A 59 6.99 -15.00 -3.90
C ALA A 59 6.57 -13.51 -3.87
N HIS A 60 5.34 -13.22 -4.28
CA HIS A 60 4.78 -11.87 -4.18
C HIS A 60 4.53 -11.52 -2.71
N ALA A 61 4.68 -10.26 -2.31
CA ALA A 61 4.21 -9.77 -1.03
C ALA A 61 2.80 -9.18 -1.16
N ARG A 62 2.00 -9.26 -0.09
CA ARG A 62 0.73 -8.52 0.04
C ARG A 62 0.85 -7.65 1.27
N LEU A 63 0.90 -6.34 1.09
CA LEU A 63 1.13 -5.39 2.16
C LEU A 63 -0.19 -4.72 2.57
N GLU A 64 -0.42 -4.68 3.88
CA GLU A 64 -1.48 -3.91 4.52
C GLU A 64 -0.88 -3.06 5.65
N GLY A 65 -1.51 -1.95 5.99
CA GLY A 65 -1.05 -1.14 7.12
C GLY A 65 -1.51 0.30 7.07
N THR A 66 -0.72 1.19 7.67
CA THR A 66 -1.06 2.60 7.83
C THR A 66 0.13 3.53 7.63
N ILE A 67 -0.18 4.72 7.15
CA ILE A 67 0.73 5.86 7.13
C ILE A 67 0.19 6.85 8.15
N GLU A 68 0.92 7.08 9.23
CA GLU A 68 0.58 8.03 10.27
C GLU A 68 1.29 9.36 10.03
N ILE A 69 0.52 10.44 10.07
CA ILE A 69 1.00 11.80 9.84
C ILE A 69 0.70 12.62 11.10
N ARG A 70 1.75 13.21 11.68
CA ARG A 70 1.69 14.07 12.87
C ARG A 70 2.41 15.39 12.59
N GLY A 71 2.04 16.45 13.28
CA GLY A 71 2.74 17.74 13.24
C GLY A 71 2.29 18.65 14.39
N HIS A 72 2.68 19.91 14.35
CA HIS A 72 2.48 20.81 15.49
C HIS A 72 1.09 21.45 15.53
N ASP A 73 0.50 21.75 14.37
CA ASP A 73 -0.67 22.61 14.18
C ASP A 73 -1.95 21.84 13.80
N ALA A 74 -1.90 20.52 13.68
CA ALA A 74 -3.05 19.70 13.35
C ALA A 74 -3.10 18.40 14.16
N GLU A 75 -4.32 17.91 14.36
CA GLU A 75 -4.55 16.57 14.91
C GLU A 75 -3.92 15.50 14.01
N PRO A 76 -3.26 14.49 14.59
CA PRO A 76 -2.76 13.34 13.85
C PRO A 76 -3.82 12.68 12.99
N PHE A 77 -3.44 12.23 11.80
CA PHE A 77 -4.31 11.45 10.93
C PHE A 77 -3.55 10.31 10.25
N THR A 78 -4.32 9.34 9.77
CA THR A 78 -3.79 8.12 9.17
C THR A 78 -4.36 7.90 7.78
N LEU A 79 -3.53 7.44 6.87
CA LEU A 79 -3.95 6.94 5.56
C LEU A 79 -3.82 5.41 5.56
N PRO A 80 -4.86 4.66 5.19
CA PRO A 80 -4.78 3.21 5.12
C PRO A 80 -4.03 2.74 3.86
N VAL A 81 -3.31 1.63 4.00
CA VAL A 81 -2.75 0.86 2.88
C VAL A 81 -3.44 -0.50 2.87
N HIS A 82 -4.12 -0.81 1.76
CA HIS A 82 -4.86 -2.05 1.59
C HIS A 82 -4.39 -2.78 0.33
N ASP A 83 -4.21 -4.09 0.45
CA ASP A 83 -4.01 -5.00 -0.68
C ASP A 83 -2.91 -4.58 -1.67
N LEU A 84 -1.82 -4.00 -1.15
CA LEU A 84 -0.70 -3.61 -2.00
C LEU A 84 0.12 -4.85 -2.36
N ILE A 85 -0.03 -5.30 -3.60
CA ILE A 85 0.70 -6.45 -4.13
C ILE A 85 2.04 -5.98 -4.71
N VAL A 86 3.14 -6.52 -4.17
CA VAL A 86 4.50 -6.29 -4.69
C VAL A 86 4.99 -7.61 -5.30
N PRO A 87 5.11 -7.73 -6.63
CA PRO A 87 5.55 -8.96 -7.27
C PRO A 87 6.95 -9.42 -6.79
N ARG A 88 7.25 -10.70 -6.97
CA ARG A 88 8.58 -11.25 -6.70
C ARG A 88 9.63 -10.56 -7.58
N ASP A 89 10.84 -10.37 -7.07
CA ASP A 89 11.99 -9.83 -7.82
C ASP A 89 11.66 -8.53 -8.58
N THR A 90 10.91 -7.64 -7.91
CA THR A 90 10.53 -6.34 -8.49
C THR A 90 10.67 -5.20 -7.50
N GLU A 91 10.78 -4.00 -8.07
CA GLU A 91 10.56 -2.74 -7.38
C GLU A 91 9.27 -2.11 -7.93
N LEU A 92 8.41 -1.68 -7.01
CA LEU A 92 7.14 -1.04 -7.31
C LEU A 92 7.12 0.35 -6.67
N THR A 93 6.84 1.37 -7.49
CA THR A 93 6.42 2.67 -6.99
C THR A 93 4.92 2.62 -6.70
N TRP A 94 4.55 2.91 -5.45
CA TRP A 94 3.17 3.08 -5.02
C TRP A 94 2.93 4.52 -4.53
N THR A 95 1.77 5.08 -4.84
CA THR A 95 1.40 6.45 -4.47
C THR A 95 0.02 6.49 -3.85
N THR A 96 -0.13 7.23 -2.77
CA THR A 96 -1.43 7.53 -2.17
C THR A 96 -1.64 9.05 -2.07
N PRO A 97 -2.83 9.56 -2.47
CA PRO A 97 -3.14 10.97 -2.30
C PRO A 97 -3.22 11.33 -0.82
N LEU A 98 -2.90 12.59 -0.52
CA LEU A 98 -3.15 13.17 0.78
C LEU A 98 -4.60 13.65 0.87
N ASP A 99 -5.37 13.08 1.79
CA ASP A 99 -6.78 13.47 2.01
C ASP A 99 -6.91 14.88 2.63
N ARG A 100 -5.81 15.40 3.20
CA ARG A 100 -5.74 16.69 3.90
C ARG A 100 -4.34 17.30 3.72
N PRO A 101 -4.20 18.62 3.86
CA PRO A 101 -2.88 19.26 3.88
C PRO A 101 -1.98 18.67 4.99
N LEU A 102 -0.67 18.66 4.73
CA LEU A 102 0.32 18.29 5.75
C LEU A 102 0.39 19.37 6.83
N PRO A 103 0.56 18.99 8.11
CA PRO A 103 0.78 19.94 9.19
C PRO A 103 2.16 20.59 9.10
N GLU A 104 2.36 21.67 9.87
CA GLU A 104 3.67 22.26 10.11
C GLU A 104 4.61 21.24 10.77
N ILE A 105 5.83 21.17 10.20
CA ILE A 105 6.90 20.25 10.63
C ILE A 105 6.41 18.79 10.66
N PRO A 106 5.99 18.24 9.51
CA PRO A 106 5.34 16.95 9.47
C PRO A 106 6.32 15.82 9.80
N VAL A 107 5.85 14.90 10.65
CA VAL A 107 6.46 13.59 10.90
C VAL A 107 5.53 12.55 10.31
N ILE A 108 6.05 11.80 9.34
CA ILE A 108 5.29 10.78 8.61
C ILE A 108 5.95 9.43 8.85
N GLU A 109 5.21 8.51 9.45
CA GLU A 109 5.64 7.14 9.78
C GLU A 109 4.77 6.14 9.02
N VAL A 110 5.43 5.21 8.33
CA VAL A 110 4.78 4.15 7.55
C VAL A 110 5.00 2.83 8.27
N ARG A 111 3.91 2.10 8.49
CA ARG A 111 3.90 0.77 9.10
C ARG A 111 3.13 -0.16 8.20
N LEU A 112 3.80 -1.19 7.69
CA LEU A 112 3.22 -2.18 6.80
C LEU A 112 3.49 -3.57 7.37
N ASP A 113 2.54 -4.45 7.17
CA ASP A 113 2.61 -5.87 7.46
C ASP A 113 2.50 -6.63 6.15
N ASN A 114 3.38 -7.61 5.94
CA ASN A 114 3.20 -8.56 4.86
C ASN A 114 2.20 -9.63 5.31
N VAL A 115 0.97 -9.50 4.81
CA VAL A 115 -0.15 -10.43 5.02
C VAL A 115 -0.21 -11.50 3.92
N PHE A 116 0.97 -11.88 3.40
CA PHE A 116 1.15 -12.99 2.46
C PHE A 116 0.20 -14.13 2.82
N ALA A 117 -0.64 -14.56 1.87
CA ALA A 117 -1.70 -15.53 2.11
C ALA A 117 -1.08 -16.78 2.78
N PRO A 118 -1.24 -16.96 4.10
CA PRO A 118 -0.41 -17.88 4.85
C PRO A 118 -0.71 -19.29 4.34
N GLN A 119 0.27 -19.97 3.77
CA GLN A 119 0.16 -21.41 3.57
C GLN A 119 0.38 -22.13 4.91
N GLU A 120 1.05 -21.45 5.86
CA GLU A 120 1.29 -21.85 7.25
C GLU A 120 1.01 -20.66 8.20
N ALA A 121 0.63 -20.94 9.46
CA ALA A 121 0.08 -19.95 10.41
C ALA A 121 1.07 -18.87 10.92
N ASN A 122 2.32 -18.90 10.50
CA ASN A 122 3.47 -18.18 11.06
C ASN A 122 4.22 -17.31 10.03
N GLU A 123 3.61 -17.02 8.88
CA GLU A 123 4.26 -16.30 7.76
C GLU A 123 3.93 -14.79 7.69
N THR A 124 3.17 -14.25 8.65
CA THR A 124 2.90 -12.81 8.73
C THR A 124 4.08 -12.09 9.37
N GLY A 125 4.69 -11.13 8.65
CA GLY A 125 5.84 -10.37 9.13
C GLY A 125 5.63 -8.86 9.02
N ALA A 126 5.76 -8.15 10.16
CA ALA A 126 5.79 -6.70 10.17
C ALA A 126 7.06 -6.18 9.51
N LEU A 127 6.92 -5.21 8.62
CA LEU A 127 8.06 -4.48 8.09
C LEU A 127 8.57 -3.51 9.16
N MET A 128 9.86 -3.18 9.09
CA MET A 128 10.41 -2.13 9.95
C MET A 128 9.69 -0.80 9.69
N PRO A 129 9.29 -0.04 10.74
CA PRO A 129 8.71 1.28 10.56
C PRO A 129 9.62 2.17 9.73
N TYR A 130 9.03 2.89 8.78
CA TYR A 130 9.78 3.71 7.84
C TYR A 130 9.33 5.18 7.94
N ARG A 131 10.29 6.10 8.07
CA ARG A 131 10.01 7.53 8.14
C ARG A 131 10.15 8.17 6.76
N VAL A 132 9.10 8.82 6.29
CA VAL A 132 9.14 9.49 4.98
C VAL A 132 10.05 10.72 5.06
N LYS A 133 10.88 10.89 4.03
CA LYS A 133 11.73 12.07 3.87
C LYS A 133 10.86 13.30 3.59
N THR A 134 10.86 14.23 4.54
CA THR A 134 10.24 15.54 4.40
C THR A 134 11.38 16.54 4.25
N GLU A 135 11.82 16.82 3.02
CA GLU A 135 12.83 17.87 2.83
C GLU A 135 12.29 19.19 3.43
N GLY A 136 13.13 19.83 4.24
CA GLY A 136 12.73 20.92 5.13
C GLY A 136 12.16 22.13 4.39
N GLY A 137 10.96 22.54 4.81
CA GLY A 137 10.60 23.95 4.92
C GLY A 137 10.52 24.78 3.63
N ARG A 138 9.86 24.29 2.58
CA ARG A 138 8.97 25.11 1.71
C ARG A 138 8.33 24.21 0.65
N ALA A 139 7.23 23.54 1.00
CA ALA A 139 6.30 23.07 -0.02
C ALA A 139 5.35 24.21 -0.37
N ALA A 140 5.86 25.20 -1.11
CA ALA A 140 4.99 25.90 -2.05
C ALA A 140 4.88 24.94 -3.25
N LEU A 141 3.93 23.99 -3.15
CA LEU A 141 3.39 23.37 -4.35
C LEU A 141 2.68 24.49 -5.13
N PRO A 142 2.91 24.62 -6.44
CA PRO A 142 2.32 25.69 -7.26
C PRO A 142 0.79 25.66 -7.27
#